data_AF-A0A939Y476-F1
#
_entry.id   AF-A0A939Y476-F1
#
_cell.length_a   1.000
_cell.length_b   1.000
_cell.length_c   1.000
_cell.angle_alpha   90.00
_cell.angle_beta   90.00
_cell.angle_gamma   90.00
#
_symmetry.space_group_name_H-M   'P 1'
#
loop_
_entity.id
_entity.type
_entity.pdbx_description
1 polymer ?
#
loop_
_entity_poly.entity_id
_entity_poly.type
_entity_poly.pdbx_seq_one_letter_code
_entity_poly.pdbx_strand_id
1 'polypeptide(L)'
;MKRLNDLKEITDEMLGGLQASQQLKRDILEDARREAGGEHVVRNTPWQSGPAQPNRGMRTMRSAAALACAAILILGIAAGIPGLLSSSLGPKNPIDVQSGGVLTEGGRAVSLDIHQGSVVITQRSRPGYRGIWEEASGANYPLIRVDGRYYRLMSNPTAMDESLLGQAIGTIDQFTSEPALADSGNISNIVQQGETVYAVRNMNRGAAAARVNGILRVFQRVSYGNTALSGGENLADTLGSAAVTALEMTDTGTVTDPATAQQLYSILIGSACLERSGTGETSRSLLIGYENGLVLQMSLRDDTLMACGSWSCPEFFEAFEAAVQQ
;
A
#
# COMPACT_ATOMS: atom_id res chain seq x y z
N MET A 1 -30.31 14.79 -36.21
CA MET A 1 -30.13 15.76 -35.11
C MET A 1 -30.69 15.13 -33.84
N LYS A 2 -29.82 14.51 -33.03
CA LYS A 2 -30.20 13.99 -31.71
C LYS A 2 -30.36 15.19 -30.77
N ARG A 3 -31.47 15.23 -30.03
CA ARG A 3 -31.98 16.44 -29.37
C ARG A 3 -31.18 16.69 -28.10
N LEU A 4 -30.97 17.97 -27.76
CA LEU A 4 -30.33 18.40 -26.50
C LEU A 4 -30.96 17.79 -25.24
N ASN A 5 -32.19 17.28 -25.33
CA ASN A 5 -32.90 16.68 -24.20
C ASN A 5 -32.32 15.32 -23.78
N ASP A 6 -31.61 14.62 -24.67
CA ASP A 6 -31.06 13.29 -24.38
C ASP A 6 -29.75 13.37 -23.56
N LEU A 7 -29.14 14.55 -23.44
CA LEU A 7 -27.90 14.77 -22.69
C LEU A 7 -28.08 14.57 -21.18
N LYS A 8 -29.26 14.94 -20.65
CA LYS A 8 -29.54 14.88 -19.21
C LYS A 8 -29.65 13.44 -18.74
N GLU A 9 -30.28 12.59 -19.54
CA GLU A 9 -30.45 11.16 -19.24
C GLU A 9 -29.10 10.42 -19.31
N ILE A 10 -28.28 10.73 -20.32
CA ILE A 10 -26.93 10.16 -20.47
C ILE A 10 -25.98 10.61 -19.34
N THR A 11 -26.10 11.84 -18.86
CA THR A 11 -25.26 12.33 -17.75
C THR A 11 -25.68 11.76 -16.39
N ASP A 12 -26.99 11.58 -16.15
CA ASP A 12 -27.48 10.94 -14.92
C ASP A 12 -27.07 9.44 -14.87
N GLU A 13 -27.00 8.76 -16.02
CA GLU A 13 -26.57 7.35 -16.13
C GLU A 13 -25.04 7.16 -16.01
N MET A 14 -24.23 8.06 -16.59
CA MET A 14 -22.76 7.96 -16.57
C MET A 14 -22.11 8.44 -15.26
N LEU A 15 -22.78 9.28 -14.47
CA LEU A 15 -22.25 9.86 -13.23
C LEU A 15 -22.89 9.27 -11.96
N GLY A 16 -23.77 8.27 -12.09
CA GLY A 16 -24.32 7.54 -10.94
C GLY A 16 -24.98 8.42 -9.89
N GLY A 17 -25.68 9.48 -10.31
CA GLY A 17 -26.35 10.41 -9.39
C GLY A 17 -25.44 11.37 -8.61
N LEU A 18 -24.16 11.51 -8.96
CA LEU A 18 -23.28 12.53 -8.40
C LEU A 18 -23.68 13.93 -8.90
N GLN A 19 -24.42 14.67 -8.07
CA GLN A 19 -24.72 16.08 -8.32
C GLN A 19 -23.56 16.96 -7.84
N ALA A 20 -22.94 17.71 -8.76
CA ALA A 20 -21.97 18.74 -8.40
C ALA A 20 -22.61 19.77 -7.45
N SER A 21 -21.93 20.09 -6.35
CA SER A 21 -22.41 21.08 -5.38
C SER A 21 -22.59 22.45 -6.05
N GLN A 22 -23.58 23.24 -5.59
CA GLN A 22 -23.85 24.58 -6.13
C GLN A 22 -22.64 25.52 -6.04
N GLN A 23 -21.71 25.24 -5.13
CA GLN A 23 -20.45 25.94 -4.98
C GLN A 23 -19.52 25.69 -6.17
N LEU A 24 -19.29 24.42 -6.53
CA LEU A 24 -18.46 24.04 -7.67
C LEU A 24 -19.00 24.61 -8.98
N LYS A 25 -20.33 24.65 -9.13
CA LYS A 25 -20.97 25.25 -10.30
C LYS A 25 -20.68 26.76 -10.43
N ARG A 26 -20.63 27.50 -9.32
CA ARG A 26 -20.28 28.94 -9.34
C ARG A 26 -18.81 29.15 -9.69
N ASP A 27 -17.92 28.34 -9.13
CA ASP A 27 -16.49 28.50 -9.34
C ASP A 27 -16.13 28.27 -10.82
N ILE A 28 -16.74 27.26 -11.45
CA ILE A 28 -16.60 27.02 -12.90
C ILE A 28 -17.14 28.19 -13.73
N LEU A 29 -18.26 28.80 -13.31
CA LEU A 29 -18.84 29.97 -14.00
C LEU A 29 -17.99 31.23 -13.83
N GLU A 30 -17.35 31.42 -12.68
CA GLU A 30 -16.45 32.55 -12.43
C GLU A 30 -15.16 32.42 -13.24
N ASP A 31 -14.59 31.21 -13.32
CA ASP A 31 -13.38 30.96 -14.09
C ASP A 31 -13.64 31.04 -15.61
N ALA A 32 -14.78 30.52 -16.09
CA ALA A 32 -15.18 30.70 -17.49
C ALA A 32 -15.37 32.19 -17.85
N ARG A 33 -15.82 33.02 -16.90
CA ARG A 33 -15.99 34.47 -17.11
C ARG A 33 -14.67 35.23 -17.10
N ARG A 34 -13.66 34.72 -16.37
CA ARG A 34 -12.29 35.23 -16.37
C ARG A 34 -11.56 34.87 -17.67
N GLU A 35 -11.81 33.69 -18.21
CA GLU A 35 -11.24 33.23 -19.48
C GLU A 35 -11.89 33.92 -20.70
N ALA A 36 -13.21 34.18 -20.66
CA ALA A 36 -13.92 34.89 -21.72
C ALA A 36 -13.66 36.41 -21.76
N GLY A 37 -13.01 36.97 -20.75
CA GLY A 37 -12.74 38.41 -20.62
C GLY A 37 -11.34 38.86 -21.03
N GLY A 38 -10.52 37.98 -21.60
CA GLY A 38 -9.14 38.27 -21.97
C GLY A 38 -8.99 38.82 -23.39
N GLU A 39 -9.23 40.12 -23.60
CA GLU A 39 -8.65 40.83 -24.75
C GLU A 39 -8.00 42.15 -24.29
N HIS A 40 -6.69 42.24 -24.54
CA HIS A 40 -5.85 43.42 -24.41
C HIS A 40 -6.40 44.59 -25.25
N VAL A 41 -6.39 45.83 -24.73
CA VAL A 41 -5.92 47.08 -25.40
C VAL A 41 -6.48 48.36 -24.73
N VAL A 42 -5.55 49.16 -24.21
CA VAL A 42 -5.44 50.64 -24.23
C VAL A 42 -6.29 51.52 -23.29
N ARG A 43 -5.53 52.16 -22.37
CA ARG A 43 -5.66 53.52 -21.81
C ARG A 43 -6.63 54.43 -22.58
N ASN A 44 -7.54 55.08 -21.85
CA ASN A 44 -7.84 56.51 -21.97
C ASN A 44 -8.73 56.97 -20.79
N THR A 45 -8.21 57.85 -19.93
CA THR A 45 -9.00 58.90 -19.24
C THR A 45 -9.29 59.99 -20.28
N PRO A 46 -10.40 60.80 -20.24
CA PRO A 46 -10.66 61.70 -19.10
C PRO A 46 -12.11 62.30 -18.90
N TRP A 47 -12.29 62.97 -17.74
CA TRP A 47 -13.25 64.06 -17.41
C TRP A 47 -14.78 63.83 -17.24
N GLN A 48 -15.30 64.54 -16.21
CA GLN A 48 -16.69 64.98 -15.88
C GLN A 48 -17.56 64.01 -15.05
N SER A 49 -18.26 64.39 -13.98
CA SER A 49 -18.44 65.68 -13.26
C SER A 49 -19.30 65.42 -11.99
N GLY A 50 -19.12 66.22 -10.92
CA GLY A 50 -20.11 66.37 -9.82
C GLY A 50 -19.57 66.19 -8.39
N PRO A 51 -20.07 66.97 -7.39
CA PRO A 51 -19.22 67.98 -6.76
C PRO A 51 -18.78 67.71 -5.32
N ALA A 52 -17.85 68.58 -4.92
CA ALA A 52 -17.05 68.63 -3.72
C ALA A 52 -17.82 68.91 -2.42
N GLN A 53 -17.22 68.48 -1.30
CA GLN A 53 -17.40 69.13 -0.01
C GLN A 53 -16.03 69.33 0.66
N PRO A 54 -15.66 70.56 1.05
CA PRO A 54 -14.33 70.88 1.55
C PRO A 54 -14.32 70.82 3.08
N ASN A 55 -13.18 70.44 3.68
CA ASN A 55 -12.70 71.17 4.84
C ASN A 55 -11.18 71.06 4.97
N ARG A 56 -10.54 72.22 4.79
CA ARG A 56 -9.12 72.49 5.05
C ARG A 56 -8.97 72.76 6.54
N GLY A 57 -7.96 72.17 7.16
CA GLY A 57 -7.47 72.64 8.46
C GLY A 57 -6.78 71.57 9.29
N MET A 58 -5.64 71.03 8.83
CA MET A 58 -4.54 70.52 9.68
C MET A 58 -3.44 69.90 8.79
N ARG A 59 -2.89 70.68 7.85
CA ARG A 59 -1.76 70.29 7.00
C ARG A 59 -0.47 70.93 7.51
N THR A 60 0.01 70.56 8.68
CA THR A 60 1.42 70.83 9.09
C THR A 60 1.96 69.86 10.14
N MET A 61 1.13 69.03 10.80
CA MET A 61 1.62 68.04 11.80
C MET A 61 1.69 66.59 11.31
N ARG A 62 1.17 66.25 10.12
CA ARG A 62 1.13 64.88 9.60
C ARG A 62 2.33 64.48 8.72
N SER A 63 3.16 65.44 8.30
CA SER A 63 4.33 65.19 7.46
C SER A 63 5.59 64.76 8.23
N ALA A 64 5.63 64.97 9.55
CA ALA A 64 6.77 64.57 10.38
C ALA A 64 6.69 63.10 10.85
N ALA A 65 5.48 62.56 11.08
CA ALA A 65 5.30 61.18 11.53
C ALA A 65 5.54 60.11 10.44
N ALA A 66 5.29 60.45 9.16
CA ALA A 66 5.47 59.54 8.03
C ALA A 66 6.94 59.27 7.70
N LEU A 67 7.83 60.23 7.94
CA LEU A 67 9.26 60.11 7.65
C LEU A 67 10.00 59.23 8.68
N ALA A 68 9.55 59.21 9.93
CA ALA A 68 10.12 58.37 10.98
C ALA A 68 9.79 56.87 10.81
N CYS A 69 8.58 56.54 10.33
CA CYS A 69 8.17 55.15 10.11
C CYS A 69 8.89 54.48 8.93
N ALA A 70 9.25 55.25 7.89
CA ALA A 70 9.99 54.74 6.73
C ALA A 70 11.45 54.39 7.08
N ALA A 71 12.09 55.17 7.97
CA ALA A 71 13.47 54.92 8.39
C ALA A 71 13.61 53.64 9.24
N ILE A 72 12.62 53.33 10.09
CA ILE A 72 12.60 52.12 10.92
C ILE A 72 12.40 50.86 10.07
N LEU A 73 11.57 50.93 9.02
CA LEU A 73 11.33 49.79 8.13
C LEU A 73 12.57 49.41 7.30
N ILE A 74 13.32 50.40 6.81
CA ILE A 74 14.54 50.16 6.01
C ILE A 74 15.66 49.56 6.87
N LEU A 75 15.81 50.02 8.12
CA LEU A 75 16.79 49.47 9.06
C LEU A 75 16.43 48.04 9.53
N GLY A 76 15.13 47.73 9.70
CA GLY A 76 14.67 46.39 10.06
C GLY A 76 14.91 45.33 8.97
N ILE A 77 14.77 45.72 7.69
CA ILE A 77 14.99 44.83 6.55
C ILE A 77 16.49 44.58 6.31
N ALA A 78 17.35 45.59 6.51
CA ALA A 78 18.80 45.43 6.32
C ALA A 78 19.48 44.55 7.38
N ALA A 79 18.95 44.49 8.60
CA ALA A 79 19.51 43.69 9.70
C ALA A 79 18.93 42.26 9.79
N GLY A 80 17.75 41.99 9.22
CA GLY A 80 17.06 40.69 9.32
C GLY A 80 17.34 39.70 8.17
N ILE A 81 17.88 40.16 7.05
CA ILE A 81 18.09 39.32 5.85
C ILE A 81 19.34 38.41 5.91
N PRO A 82 20.49 38.78 6.51
CA PRO A 82 21.67 37.90 6.48
C PRO A 82 21.52 36.60 7.29
N GLY A 83 20.63 36.57 8.29
CA GLY A 83 20.35 35.41 9.13
C GLY A 83 19.39 34.39 8.52
N LEU A 84 18.58 34.78 7.52
CA LEU A 84 17.65 33.88 6.81
C LEU A 84 18.26 33.29 5.53
N LEU A 85 19.33 33.91 5.00
CA LEU A 85 20.08 33.40 3.85
C LEU A 85 21.25 32.48 4.22
N SER A 86 21.52 32.30 5.52
CA SER A 86 22.59 31.43 6.03
C SER A 86 22.10 30.04 6.45
N SER A 87 20.97 29.57 5.91
CA SER A 87 20.66 28.13 5.89
C SER A 87 21.48 27.49 4.79
N SER A 88 22.75 27.23 5.10
CA SER A 88 23.67 26.44 4.29
C SER A 88 22.99 25.13 3.87
N LEU A 89 22.64 25.05 2.58
CA LEU A 89 22.39 23.81 1.87
C LEU A 89 23.72 23.05 1.87
N GLY A 90 23.93 22.21 2.88
CA GLY A 90 24.94 21.16 2.80
C GLY A 90 24.70 20.32 1.53
N PRO A 91 25.74 19.71 0.93
CA PRO A 91 25.60 18.93 -0.28
C PRO A 91 24.56 17.83 -0.05
N LYS A 92 23.39 18.01 -0.66
CA LYS A 92 22.31 17.03 -0.69
C LYS A 92 22.76 15.94 -1.64
N ASN A 93 23.12 14.78 -1.10
CA ASN A 93 23.21 13.58 -1.93
C ASN A 93 21.80 13.34 -2.51
N PRO A 94 21.60 13.43 -3.82
CA PRO A 94 20.34 12.99 -4.40
C PRO A 94 20.18 11.50 -4.07
N ILE A 95 19.01 11.10 -3.58
CA ILE A 95 18.66 9.68 -3.51
C ILE A 95 18.52 9.23 -4.96
N ASP A 96 19.46 8.41 -5.41
CA ASP A 96 19.44 7.86 -6.76
C ASP A 96 18.35 6.79 -6.83
N VAL A 97 17.26 7.10 -7.53
CA VAL A 97 16.16 6.15 -7.74
C VAL A 97 16.47 5.37 -9.01
N GLN A 98 17.00 4.16 -8.86
CA GLN A 98 17.13 3.25 -9.98
C GLN A 98 15.74 2.71 -10.37
N SER A 99 15.37 2.88 -11.65
CA SER A 99 14.18 2.23 -12.21
C SER A 99 14.42 0.72 -12.23
N GLY A 100 13.56 -0.06 -11.60
CA GLY A 100 13.58 -1.52 -11.67
C GLY A 100 13.07 -2.00 -13.04
N GLY A 101 13.94 -1.96 -14.06
CA GLY A 101 13.65 -2.44 -15.41
C GLY A 101 14.41 -1.68 -16.51
N VAL A 102 14.50 -2.26 -17.71
CA VAL A 102 15.05 -1.59 -18.89
C VAL A 102 14.06 -0.52 -19.35
N LEU A 103 14.45 0.75 -19.27
CA LEU A 103 13.67 1.85 -19.82
C LEU A 103 13.66 1.76 -21.35
N THR A 104 12.48 1.76 -21.95
CA THR A 104 12.30 1.84 -23.41
C THR A 104 12.92 3.15 -23.94
N GLU A 105 13.49 3.13 -25.14
CA GLU A 105 14.19 4.27 -25.74
C GLU A 105 13.30 5.55 -25.72
N GLY A 106 13.70 6.54 -24.93
CA GLY A 106 12.93 7.77 -24.66
C GLY A 106 12.28 7.87 -23.27
N GLY A 107 12.32 6.81 -22.46
CA GLY A 107 11.84 6.81 -21.09
C GLY A 107 12.75 7.60 -20.15
N ARG A 108 12.26 8.70 -19.57
CA ARG A 108 12.97 9.45 -18.53
C ARG A 108 12.48 8.96 -17.16
N ALA A 109 13.39 8.49 -16.32
CA ALA A 109 13.10 8.38 -14.89
C ALA A 109 12.88 9.80 -14.35
N VAL A 110 11.63 10.14 -14.04
CA VAL A 110 11.31 11.42 -13.43
C VAL A 110 11.57 11.26 -11.93
N SER A 111 12.63 11.89 -11.42
CA SER A 111 12.74 12.17 -10.00
C SER A 111 11.59 13.11 -9.64
N LEU A 112 10.46 12.58 -9.16
CA LEU A 112 9.52 13.43 -8.45
C LEU A 112 10.26 13.89 -7.20
N ASP A 113 10.42 15.20 -7.02
CA ASP A 113 11.01 15.78 -5.82
C ASP A 113 10.13 15.43 -4.62
N ILE A 114 10.48 14.34 -3.93
CA ILE A 114 9.86 13.92 -2.69
C ILE A 114 10.36 14.91 -1.62
N HIS A 115 9.48 15.80 -1.15
CA HIS A 115 9.85 16.78 -0.11
C HIS A 115 10.39 16.06 1.14
N GLN A 116 11.50 16.56 1.71
CA GLN A 116 12.10 16.01 2.91
C GLN A 116 11.06 15.99 4.05
N GLY A 117 10.70 14.81 4.54
CA GLY A 117 9.60 14.59 5.51
C GLY A 117 8.31 13.99 4.94
N SER A 118 8.19 13.81 3.62
CA SER A 118 7.04 13.11 3.00
C SER A 118 7.14 11.58 3.05
N VAL A 119 8.29 11.04 3.47
CA VAL A 119 8.42 9.64 3.89
C VAL A 119 8.24 9.57 5.40
N VAL A 120 7.00 9.40 5.84
CA VAL A 120 6.74 8.99 7.22
C VAL A 120 6.99 7.48 7.28
N ILE A 121 8.16 7.08 7.77
CA ILE A 121 8.37 5.69 8.22
C ILE A 121 7.59 5.56 9.52
N THR A 122 6.30 5.22 9.44
CA THR A 122 5.57 4.81 10.62
C THR A 122 6.21 3.52 11.11
N GLN A 123 6.72 3.53 12.34
CA GLN A 123 6.96 2.28 13.06
C GLN A 123 5.62 1.56 13.10
N ARG A 124 5.50 0.49 12.30
CA ARG A 124 4.29 -0.33 12.28
C ARG A 124 4.10 -0.87 13.68
N SER A 125 2.97 -0.55 14.30
CA SER A 125 2.52 -1.24 15.50
C SER A 125 2.44 -2.73 15.16
N ARG A 126 2.94 -3.60 16.04
CA ARG A 126 2.73 -5.05 15.91
C ARG A 126 1.23 -5.28 15.66
N PRO A 127 0.83 -6.08 14.67
CA PRO A 127 -0.57 -6.40 14.47
C PRO A 127 -1.18 -6.88 15.80
N GLY A 128 -2.39 -6.42 16.14
CA GLY A 128 -3.04 -6.75 17.41
C GLY A 128 -3.47 -8.22 17.55
N TYR A 129 -3.23 -9.04 16.51
CA TYR A 129 -3.60 -10.44 16.45
C TYR A 129 -2.37 -11.37 16.59
N ARG A 130 -2.64 -12.64 16.90
CA ARG A 130 -1.62 -13.68 17.02
C ARG A 130 -1.00 -13.99 15.65
N GLY A 131 0.19 -13.44 15.38
CA GLY A 131 0.96 -13.79 14.19
C GLY A 131 1.55 -15.19 14.28
N ILE A 132 1.48 -15.95 13.18
CA ILE A 132 2.13 -17.27 13.06
C ILE A 132 3.59 -17.21 12.60
N TRP A 133 4.15 -16.00 12.49
CA TRP A 133 5.45 -15.77 11.86
C TRP A 133 6.58 -15.81 12.87
N GLU A 134 7.70 -16.40 12.48
CA GLU A 134 8.93 -16.29 13.26
C GLU A 134 9.41 -14.83 13.28
N GLU A 135 10.03 -14.43 14.40
CA GLU A 135 10.52 -13.06 14.57
C GLU A 135 11.58 -12.74 13.50
N ALA A 136 11.48 -11.53 12.95
CA ALA A 136 12.50 -11.01 12.05
C ALA A 136 13.79 -10.73 12.83
N SER A 137 14.94 -11.08 12.24
CA SER A 137 16.24 -10.65 12.74
C SER A 137 16.72 -9.47 11.90
N GLY A 138 16.75 -8.27 12.50
CA GLY A 138 17.10 -7.04 11.79
C GLY A 138 15.99 -6.58 10.82
N ALA A 139 16.38 -6.19 9.61
CA ALA A 139 15.47 -5.61 8.61
C ALA A 139 14.75 -6.65 7.72
N ASN A 140 15.11 -7.94 7.83
CA ASN A 140 14.61 -8.99 6.95
C ASN A 140 13.82 -10.06 7.72
N TYR A 141 12.70 -10.50 7.15
CA TYR A 141 11.97 -11.65 7.68
C TYR A 141 12.73 -12.95 7.35
N PRO A 142 12.62 -14.02 8.16
CA PRO A 142 13.20 -15.32 7.81
C PRO A 142 12.44 -15.96 6.64
N LEU A 143 13.11 -16.12 5.50
CA LEU A 143 12.53 -16.61 4.25
C LEU A 143 13.44 -17.55 3.47
N ILE A 144 12.79 -18.32 2.60
CA ILE A 144 13.38 -19.07 1.51
C ILE A 144 12.70 -18.65 0.21
N ARG A 145 13.47 -18.57 -0.88
CA ARG A 145 12.94 -18.55 -2.24
C ARG A 145 13.28 -19.88 -2.89
N VAL A 146 12.27 -20.55 -3.44
CA VAL A 146 12.46 -21.78 -4.23
C VAL A 146 11.58 -21.72 -5.46
N ASP A 147 12.14 -22.00 -6.64
CA ASP A 147 11.40 -21.99 -7.92
C ASP A 147 10.60 -20.68 -8.12
N GLY A 148 11.25 -19.54 -7.84
CA GLY A 148 10.65 -18.22 -7.96
C GLY A 148 9.55 -17.89 -6.93
N ARG A 149 9.29 -18.75 -5.94
CA ARG A 149 8.27 -18.53 -4.90
C ARG A 149 8.93 -18.26 -3.56
N TYR A 150 8.39 -17.31 -2.80
CA TYR A 150 8.88 -16.99 -1.46
C TYR A 150 8.05 -17.68 -0.39
N TYR A 151 8.73 -18.19 0.63
CA TYR A 151 8.12 -18.79 1.81
C TYR A 151 8.74 -18.19 3.07
N ARG A 152 7.90 -17.81 4.03
CA ARG A 152 8.30 -17.22 5.31
C ARG A 152 8.20 -18.25 6.42
N LEU A 153 9.21 -18.29 7.30
CA LEU A 153 9.28 -19.23 8.41
C LEU A 153 8.15 -19.00 9.41
N MET A 154 7.49 -20.09 9.80
CA MET A 154 6.42 -20.10 10.79
C MET A 154 6.99 -20.31 12.20
N SER A 155 6.38 -19.67 13.20
CA SER A 155 6.72 -19.83 14.61
C SER A 155 6.18 -21.13 15.19
N ASN A 156 5.08 -21.65 14.63
CA ASN A 156 4.50 -22.93 14.99
C ASN A 156 4.12 -23.72 13.74
N PRO A 157 4.36 -25.03 13.70
CA PRO A 157 5.05 -25.82 14.72
C PRO A 157 6.56 -25.54 14.76
N THR A 158 7.18 -25.68 15.94
CA THR A 158 8.64 -25.51 16.13
C THR A 158 9.44 -26.72 15.63
N ALA A 159 8.77 -27.83 15.30
CA ALA A 159 9.30 -28.98 14.59
C ALA A 159 8.18 -29.65 13.79
N MET A 160 8.44 -30.02 12.54
CA MET A 160 7.51 -30.77 11.70
C MET A 160 7.82 -32.27 11.75
N ASP A 161 6.78 -33.09 11.77
CA ASP A 161 6.91 -34.53 11.59
C ASP A 161 7.36 -34.87 10.16
N GLU A 162 8.32 -35.79 10.00
CA GLU A 162 8.85 -36.17 8.69
C GLU A 162 7.79 -36.87 7.81
N SER A 163 6.73 -37.43 8.39
CA SER A 163 5.59 -38.00 7.65
C SER A 163 4.82 -36.98 6.80
N LEU A 164 4.95 -35.68 7.12
CA LEU A 164 4.37 -34.58 6.35
C LEU A 164 5.25 -34.14 5.17
N LEU A 165 6.46 -34.69 5.03
CA LEU A 165 7.33 -34.40 3.88
C LEU A 165 6.72 -34.92 2.58
N GLY A 166 6.70 -34.04 1.59
CA GLY A 166 6.46 -34.36 0.19
C GLY A 166 7.78 -34.50 -0.58
N GLN A 167 7.68 -34.30 -1.90
CA GLN A 167 8.83 -34.36 -2.79
C GLN A 167 9.83 -33.22 -2.53
N ALA A 168 11.10 -33.47 -2.80
CA ALA A 168 12.10 -32.40 -2.87
C ALA A 168 11.73 -31.43 -4.01
N ILE A 169 11.67 -30.14 -3.70
CA ILE A 169 11.29 -29.08 -4.65
C ILE A 169 12.47 -28.20 -5.05
N GLY A 170 13.60 -28.30 -4.34
CA GLY A 170 14.83 -27.59 -4.69
C GLY A 170 15.89 -27.74 -3.61
N THR A 171 17.06 -27.17 -3.89
CA THR A 171 18.17 -27.05 -2.95
C THR A 171 18.53 -25.57 -2.83
N ILE A 172 18.92 -25.11 -1.64
CA ILE A 172 19.33 -23.72 -1.45
C ILE A 172 20.68 -23.48 -2.12
N ASP A 173 20.69 -22.60 -3.13
CA ASP A 173 21.88 -22.26 -3.91
C ASP A 173 22.74 -21.23 -3.19
N GLN A 174 22.13 -20.31 -2.45
CA GLN A 174 22.83 -19.22 -1.77
C GLN A 174 22.19 -18.85 -0.43
N PHE A 175 23.03 -18.75 0.60
CA PHE A 175 22.69 -18.07 1.84
C PHE A 175 23.03 -16.57 1.73
N THR A 176 22.07 -15.68 2.00
CA THR A 176 22.27 -14.23 1.97
C THR A 176 21.47 -13.55 3.07
N SER A 177 22.05 -12.55 3.74
CA SER A 177 21.33 -11.72 4.71
C SER A 177 20.34 -10.76 4.05
N GLU A 178 20.42 -10.55 2.73
CA GLU A 178 19.63 -9.58 1.96
C GLU A 178 18.90 -10.24 0.78
N PRO A 179 17.85 -11.04 1.03
CA PRO A 179 17.15 -11.76 -0.03
C PRO A 179 16.53 -10.87 -1.12
N ALA A 180 16.18 -9.62 -0.78
CA ALA A 180 15.61 -8.65 -1.72
C ALA A 180 16.56 -8.25 -2.85
N LEU A 181 17.87 -8.37 -2.65
CA LEU A 181 18.89 -7.97 -3.63
C LEU A 181 19.42 -9.15 -4.47
N ALA A 182 18.90 -10.36 -4.25
CA ALA A 182 19.39 -11.53 -4.94
C ALA A 182 18.66 -11.78 -6.27
N ASP A 183 19.44 -11.75 -7.35
CA ASP A 183 18.92 -11.71 -8.73
C ASP A 183 18.37 -13.05 -9.24
N SER A 184 18.86 -14.20 -8.76
CA SER A 184 18.43 -15.52 -9.28
C SER A 184 18.73 -16.68 -8.31
N GLY A 185 18.20 -17.87 -8.61
CA GLY A 185 18.41 -19.09 -7.83
C GLY A 185 17.54 -19.21 -6.58
N ASN A 186 17.68 -20.34 -5.90
CA ASN A 186 17.04 -20.62 -4.63
C ASN A 186 17.85 -19.99 -3.50
N ILE A 187 17.27 -19.05 -2.78
CA ILE A 187 17.98 -18.25 -1.78
C ILE A 187 17.37 -18.43 -0.40
N SER A 188 18.16 -18.22 0.64
CA SER A 188 17.65 -18.12 2.01
C SER A 188 18.50 -17.20 2.86
N ASN A 189 17.89 -16.62 3.89
CA ASN A 189 18.59 -15.94 4.99
C ASN A 189 18.53 -16.71 6.32
N ILE A 190 18.03 -17.96 6.31
CA ILE A 190 17.82 -18.75 7.53
C ILE A 190 18.18 -20.23 7.36
N VAL A 191 17.99 -20.79 6.16
CA VAL A 191 18.36 -22.15 5.79
C VAL A 191 19.73 -22.17 5.13
N GLN A 192 20.62 -23.05 5.57
CA GLN A 192 22.00 -23.13 5.07
C GLN A 192 22.06 -23.49 3.57
N GLN A 193 23.11 -23.03 2.90
CA GLN A 193 23.40 -23.40 1.52
C GLN A 193 23.58 -24.92 1.39
N GLY A 194 23.06 -25.50 0.31
CA GLY A 194 23.09 -26.94 0.05
C GLY A 194 21.99 -27.74 0.76
N GLU A 195 21.21 -27.13 1.65
CA GLU A 195 20.06 -27.80 2.29
C GLU A 195 18.94 -28.02 1.28
N THR A 196 18.29 -29.17 1.38
CA THR A 196 17.16 -29.52 0.51
C THR A 196 15.87 -28.94 1.07
N VAL A 197 15.07 -28.34 0.19
CA VAL A 197 13.73 -27.87 0.48
C VAL A 197 12.72 -28.87 -0.07
N TYR A 198 11.74 -29.20 0.75
CA TYR A 198 10.69 -30.16 0.44
C TYR A 198 9.34 -29.47 0.36
N ALA A 199 8.46 -29.98 -0.49
CA ALA A 199 7.04 -29.66 -0.40
C ALA A 199 6.48 -30.23 0.91
N VAL A 200 5.47 -29.57 1.46
CA VAL A 200 4.64 -30.19 2.50
C VAL A 200 3.49 -30.94 1.83
N ARG A 201 3.28 -32.19 2.24
CA ARG A 201 2.23 -33.05 1.70
C ARG A 201 0.85 -32.40 1.86
N ASN A 202 0.03 -32.50 0.80
CA ASN A 202 -1.32 -31.93 0.73
C ASN A 202 -1.38 -30.40 0.91
N MET A 203 -0.29 -29.66 0.72
CA MET A 203 -0.29 -28.20 0.86
C MET A 203 -0.20 -27.45 -0.48
N ASN A 204 -0.34 -28.11 -1.63
CA ASN A 204 -0.35 -27.48 -2.98
C ASN A 204 0.73 -26.40 -3.22
N ARG A 205 1.93 -26.52 -2.63
CA ARG A 205 2.98 -25.47 -2.64
C ARG A 205 2.64 -24.20 -1.85
N GLY A 206 1.54 -24.16 -1.11
CA GLY A 206 1.24 -23.17 -0.07
C GLY A 206 2.13 -23.29 1.17
N ALA A 207 2.77 -24.44 1.38
CA ALA A 207 3.80 -24.63 2.39
C ALA A 207 4.99 -25.44 1.88
N ALA A 208 6.17 -25.14 2.44
CA ALA A 208 7.43 -25.83 2.19
C ALA A 208 8.12 -26.14 3.53
N ALA A 209 9.02 -27.11 3.53
CA ALA A 209 9.78 -27.49 4.70
C ALA A 209 11.28 -27.61 4.39
N ALA A 210 12.12 -27.20 5.34
CA ALA A 210 13.56 -27.30 5.26
C ALA A 210 14.15 -27.40 6.67
N ARG A 211 15.39 -27.92 6.80
CA ARG A 211 16.05 -27.95 8.11
C ARG A 211 16.61 -26.58 8.45
N VAL A 212 16.15 -26.03 9.58
CA VAL A 212 16.72 -24.83 10.21
C VAL A 212 17.43 -25.32 11.47
N ASN A 213 18.75 -25.17 11.51
CA ASN A 213 19.59 -25.66 12.61
C ASN A 213 19.39 -27.17 12.89
N GLY A 214 19.23 -27.97 11.83
CA GLY A 214 19.02 -29.42 11.93
C GLY A 214 17.57 -29.86 12.20
N ILE A 215 16.70 -28.94 12.61
CA ILE A 215 15.29 -29.21 12.90
C ILE A 215 14.45 -28.92 11.66
N LEU A 216 13.59 -29.85 11.28
CA LEU A 216 12.67 -29.66 10.17
C LEU A 216 11.59 -28.64 10.56
N ARG A 217 11.55 -27.51 9.84
CA ARG A 217 10.61 -26.40 10.08
C ARG A 217 9.75 -26.14 8.87
N VAL A 218 8.59 -25.51 9.10
CA VAL A 218 7.60 -25.19 8.06
C VAL A 218 7.68 -23.72 7.70
N PHE A 219 7.54 -23.45 6.41
CA PHE A 219 7.44 -22.14 5.83
C PHE A 219 6.13 -22.03 5.05
N GLN A 220 5.39 -20.95 5.24
CA GLN A 220 4.20 -20.66 4.45
C GLN A 220 4.58 -19.78 3.26
N ARG A 221 3.98 -20.04 2.11
CA ARG A 221 4.13 -19.23 0.91
C ARG A 221 3.57 -17.82 1.11
N VAL A 222 4.32 -16.80 0.71
CA VAL A 222 3.96 -15.39 0.87
C VAL A 222 4.27 -14.58 -0.37
N SER A 223 3.62 -13.42 -0.51
CA SER A 223 4.06 -12.40 -1.46
C SER A 223 5.30 -11.68 -0.93
N TYR A 224 6.36 -11.58 -1.73
CA TYR A 224 7.57 -10.84 -1.40
C TYR A 224 8.26 -10.32 -2.66
N GLY A 225 8.79 -9.10 -2.63
CA GLY A 225 9.53 -8.51 -3.76
C GLY A 225 8.75 -8.51 -5.08
N ASN A 226 7.50 -8.03 -5.06
CA ASN A 226 6.55 -8.05 -6.20
C ASN A 226 6.25 -9.45 -6.80
N THR A 227 6.66 -10.51 -6.10
CA THR A 227 6.43 -11.88 -6.51
C THR A 227 5.38 -12.49 -5.59
N ALA A 228 4.26 -12.93 -6.16
CA ALA A 228 3.13 -13.49 -5.41
C ALA A 228 2.69 -14.82 -6.02
N LEU A 229 2.24 -14.76 -7.27
CA LEU A 229 1.79 -15.90 -8.06
C LEU A 229 2.78 -16.20 -9.18
N SER A 230 2.83 -17.46 -9.58
CA SER A 230 3.71 -17.98 -10.63
C SER A 230 2.91 -18.86 -11.57
N GLY A 231 2.80 -18.47 -12.84
CA GLY A 231 2.21 -19.32 -13.89
C GLY A 231 0.72 -19.62 -13.72
N GLY A 232 -0.14 -18.60 -13.74
CA GLY A 232 -1.60 -18.76 -13.80
C GLY A 232 -2.27 -19.34 -12.54
N GLU A 233 -1.52 -19.45 -11.45
CA GLU A 233 -2.01 -19.94 -10.15
C GLU A 233 -3.21 -19.13 -9.63
N ASN A 234 -4.13 -19.83 -8.97
CA ASN A 234 -5.26 -19.26 -8.24
C ASN A 234 -5.03 -19.34 -6.71
N LEU A 235 -6.02 -18.95 -5.91
CA LEU A 235 -5.90 -18.97 -4.45
C LEU A 235 -5.68 -20.39 -3.89
N ALA A 236 -6.36 -21.40 -4.45
CA ALA A 236 -6.27 -22.79 -4.01
C ALA A 236 -4.86 -23.37 -4.14
N ASP A 237 -4.09 -22.88 -5.13
CA ASP A 237 -2.69 -23.24 -5.36
C ASP A 237 -1.74 -22.64 -4.30
N THR A 238 -2.26 -21.84 -3.35
CA THR A 238 -1.45 -21.12 -2.35
C THR A 238 -1.83 -21.44 -0.92
N LEU A 239 -2.98 -22.09 -0.68
CA LEU A 239 -3.48 -22.40 0.66
C LEU A 239 -3.42 -23.91 1.00
N GLY A 240 -3.45 -24.79 -0.01
CA GLY A 240 -3.32 -26.24 0.20
C GLY A 240 -4.60 -27.03 -0.07
N SER A 241 -4.49 -28.35 -0.02
CA SER A 241 -5.56 -29.32 -0.30
C SER A 241 -5.90 -30.25 0.85
N ALA A 242 -5.19 -30.16 1.98
CA ALA A 242 -5.54 -30.89 3.20
C ALA A 242 -6.92 -30.44 3.71
N ALA A 243 -7.61 -31.33 4.42
CA ALA A 243 -8.91 -30.97 4.99
C ALA A 243 -8.77 -29.86 6.04
N VAL A 244 -9.66 -28.89 6.00
CA VAL A 244 -9.71 -27.77 6.96
C VAL A 244 -10.57 -28.18 8.14
N THR A 245 -10.01 -28.03 9.34
CA THR A 245 -10.67 -28.41 10.59
C THR A 245 -11.14 -27.20 11.40
N ALA A 246 -10.54 -26.04 11.18
CA ALA A 246 -10.91 -24.81 11.87
C ALA A 246 -10.59 -23.58 11.04
N LEU A 247 -11.38 -22.52 11.24
CA LEU A 247 -11.12 -21.19 10.71
C LEU A 247 -11.27 -20.17 11.84
N GLU A 248 -10.31 -19.27 11.99
CA GLU A 248 -10.39 -18.17 12.95
C GLU A 248 -10.16 -16.86 12.23
N MET A 249 -11.12 -15.93 12.35
CA MET A 249 -10.99 -14.59 11.81
C MET A 249 -10.91 -13.59 12.96
N THR A 250 -9.85 -12.79 12.95
CA THR A 250 -9.63 -11.73 13.94
C THR A 250 -10.84 -10.79 13.98
N ASP A 251 -11.30 -10.50 15.20
CA ASP A 251 -12.45 -9.64 15.52
C ASP A 251 -13.82 -10.15 15.07
N THR A 252 -13.92 -11.37 14.52
CA THR A 252 -15.20 -11.97 14.13
C THR A 252 -15.49 -13.24 14.94
N GLY A 253 -14.55 -14.18 15.01
CA GLY A 253 -14.72 -15.41 15.80
C GLY A 253 -14.01 -16.62 15.21
N THR A 254 -14.31 -17.79 15.78
CA THR A 254 -13.71 -19.06 15.41
C THR A 254 -14.79 -20.08 15.06
N VAL A 255 -14.65 -20.73 13.92
CA VAL A 255 -15.44 -21.90 13.51
C VAL A 255 -14.59 -23.14 13.73
N THR A 256 -15.05 -24.05 14.61
CA THR A 256 -14.33 -25.27 14.98
C THR A 256 -15.04 -26.56 14.57
N ASP A 257 -16.25 -26.47 14.02
CA ASP A 257 -16.92 -27.61 13.40
C ASP A 257 -16.26 -27.94 12.04
N PRO A 258 -15.64 -29.12 11.87
CA PRO A 258 -14.86 -29.43 10.66
C PRO A 258 -15.70 -29.42 9.38
N ALA A 259 -16.98 -29.81 9.45
CA ALA A 259 -17.85 -29.82 8.27
C ALA A 259 -18.13 -28.39 7.78
N THR A 260 -18.49 -27.50 8.71
CA THR A 260 -18.73 -26.08 8.44
C THR A 260 -17.44 -25.38 8.01
N ALA A 261 -16.31 -25.63 8.67
CA ALA A 261 -15.02 -25.06 8.31
C ALA A 261 -14.58 -25.46 6.89
N GLN A 262 -14.76 -26.73 6.52
CA GLN A 262 -14.48 -27.21 5.17
C GLN A 262 -15.41 -26.59 4.12
N GLN A 263 -16.69 -26.39 4.44
CA GLN A 263 -17.63 -25.71 3.54
C GLN A 263 -17.21 -24.26 3.30
N LEU A 264 -16.88 -23.51 4.36
CA LEU A 264 -16.39 -22.13 4.25
C LEU A 264 -15.09 -22.05 3.46
N TYR A 265 -14.14 -22.96 3.69
CA TYR A 265 -12.92 -23.03 2.89
C TYR A 265 -13.20 -23.31 1.41
N SER A 266 -14.19 -24.15 1.11
CA SER A 266 -14.58 -24.46 -0.26
C SER A 266 -15.19 -23.25 -0.97
N ILE A 267 -15.99 -22.43 -0.27
CA ILE A 267 -16.48 -21.14 -0.77
C ILE A 267 -15.28 -20.22 -1.05
N LEU A 268 -14.35 -20.12 -0.11
CA LEU A 268 -13.18 -19.26 -0.25
C LEU A 268 -12.38 -19.59 -1.52
N ILE A 269 -11.96 -20.84 -1.69
CA ILE A 269 -11.12 -21.22 -2.83
C ILE A 269 -11.90 -21.30 -4.16
N GLY A 270 -13.23 -21.44 -4.09
CA GLY A 270 -14.10 -21.55 -5.26
C GLY A 270 -14.60 -20.21 -5.81
N SER A 271 -14.77 -19.21 -4.94
CA SER A 271 -15.35 -17.91 -5.30
C SER A 271 -14.36 -16.75 -5.26
N ALA A 272 -13.17 -16.92 -4.65
CA ALA A 272 -12.19 -15.86 -4.57
C ALA A 272 -11.71 -15.38 -5.96
N CYS A 273 -11.78 -14.07 -6.18
CA CYS A 273 -11.33 -13.43 -7.40
C CYS A 273 -10.05 -12.63 -7.14
N LEU A 274 -9.05 -12.79 -8.00
CA LEU A 274 -7.76 -12.09 -7.89
C LEU A 274 -7.92 -10.60 -8.20
N GLU A 275 -7.51 -9.75 -7.27
CA GLU A 275 -7.43 -8.31 -7.43
C GLU A 275 -5.98 -7.84 -7.65
N ARG A 276 -5.80 -6.74 -8.39
CA ARG A 276 -4.47 -6.20 -8.71
C ARG A 276 -3.92 -5.34 -7.56
N SER A 277 -3.20 -6.03 -6.67
CA SER A 277 -2.16 -5.59 -5.73
C SER A 277 -2.50 -4.57 -4.63
N GLY A 278 -2.38 -5.06 -3.40
CA GLY A 278 -1.65 -4.40 -2.33
C GLY A 278 -1.19 -5.42 -1.28
N THR A 279 0.11 -5.49 -0.99
CA THR A 279 0.61 -6.15 0.23
C THR A 279 0.62 -5.13 1.36
N GLY A 280 -0.17 -5.35 2.40
CA GLY A 280 -0.03 -4.62 3.65
C GLY A 280 -0.34 -5.52 4.82
N GLU A 281 0.47 -5.40 5.87
CA GLU A 281 0.06 -5.90 7.18
C GLU A 281 -1.15 -5.08 7.61
N THR A 282 -2.20 -5.78 7.96
CA THR A 282 -3.44 -5.20 8.48
C THR A 282 -3.61 -5.57 9.93
N SER A 283 -4.62 -5.01 10.58
CA SER A 283 -4.99 -5.35 11.95
C SER A 283 -5.78 -6.65 12.07
N ARG A 284 -6.15 -7.30 10.96
CA ARG A 284 -6.99 -8.50 10.93
C ARG A 284 -6.32 -9.64 10.16
N SER A 285 -6.60 -10.87 10.58
CA SER A 285 -6.08 -12.09 9.95
C SER A 285 -7.11 -13.21 9.95
N LEU A 286 -6.95 -14.12 8.98
CA LEU A 286 -7.66 -15.38 8.89
C LEU A 286 -6.62 -16.48 9.11
N LEU A 287 -6.82 -17.27 10.15
CA LEU A 287 -6.06 -18.48 10.41
C LEU A 287 -6.86 -19.67 9.91
N ILE A 288 -6.21 -20.53 9.13
CA ILE A 288 -6.79 -21.73 8.53
C ILE A 288 -6.07 -22.93 9.12
N GLY A 289 -6.76 -23.67 9.98
CA GLY A 289 -6.27 -24.89 10.60
C GLY A 289 -6.59 -26.12 9.76
N TYR A 290 -5.57 -26.93 9.50
CA TYR A 290 -5.67 -28.14 8.68
C TYR A 290 -5.58 -29.41 9.55
N GLU A 291 -6.12 -30.52 9.04
CA GLU A 291 -6.09 -31.84 9.69
C GLU A 291 -4.67 -32.36 9.97
N ASN A 292 -3.68 -31.89 9.21
CA ASN A 292 -2.27 -32.23 9.39
C ASN A 292 -1.60 -31.42 10.52
N GLY A 293 -2.37 -30.61 11.26
CA GLY A 293 -1.91 -29.81 12.40
C GLY A 293 -1.24 -28.49 12.01
N LEU A 294 -1.16 -28.15 10.72
CA LEU A 294 -0.64 -26.87 10.28
C LEU A 294 -1.71 -25.78 10.34
N VAL A 295 -1.26 -24.55 10.53
CA VAL A 295 -2.12 -23.35 10.50
C VAL A 295 -1.52 -22.36 9.53
N LEU A 296 -2.21 -22.05 8.44
CA LEU A 296 -1.80 -20.97 7.54
C LEU A 296 -2.50 -19.66 7.89
N GLN A 297 -1.86 -18.54 7.60
CA GLN A 297 -2.40 -17.21 7.88
C GLN A 297 -2.55 -16.40 6.59
N MET A 298 -3.70 -15.74 6.45
CA MET A 298 -3.91 -14.64 5.51
C MET A 298 -4.12 -13.34 6.28
N SER A 299 -3.66 -12.22 5.74
CA SER A 299 -3.98 -10.89 6.26
C SER A 299 -5.28 -10.39 5.64
N LEU A 300 -6.06 -9.59 6.36
CA LEU A 300 -7.35 -9.09 5.88
C LEU A 300 -7.40 -7.58 5.86
N ARG A 301 -7.83 -7.00 4.74
CA ARG A 301 -8.19 -5.59 4.64
C ARG A 301 -9.62 -5.50 4.18
N ASP A 302 -10.50 -4.95 5.01
CA ASP A 302 -11.93 -4.89 4.70
C ASP A 302 -12.43 -6.29 4.32
N ASP A 303 -12.99 -6.46 3.12
CA ASP A 303 -13.45 -7.75 2.56
C ASP A 303 -12.46 -8.37 1.55
N THR A 304 -11.18 -8.03 1.69
CA THR A 304 -10.09 -8.54 0.83
C THR A 304 -9.10 -9.37 1.65
N LEU A 305 -8.86 -10.59 1.18
CA LEU A 305 -7.89 -11.53 1.72
C LEU A 305 -6.53 -11.37 1.04
N MET A 306 -5.46 -11.27 1.82
CA MET A 306 -4.11 -11.01 1.35
C MET A 306 -3.16 -12.13 1.78
N ALA A 307 -2.57 -12.82 0.79
CA ALA A 307 -1.55 -13.84 1.00
C ALA A 307 -0.54 -13.80 -0.16
N CYS A 308 -0.72 -14.66 -1.16
CA CYS A 308 -0.09 -14.58 -2.47
C CYS A 308 -0.98 -13.75 -3.40
N GLY A 309 -0.89 -12.42 -3.32
CA GLY A 309 -1.82 -11.50 -3.96
C GLY A 309 -2.98 -11.09 -3.04
N SER A 310 -3.89 -10.29 -3.61
CA SER A 310 -5.09 -9.76 -2.96
C SER A 310 -6.32 -10.43 -3.59
N TRP A 311 -7.24 -10.93 -2.78
CA TRP A 311 -8.35 -11.75 -3.21
C TRP A 311 -9.64 -11.22 -2.62
N SER A 312 -10.60 -10.88 -3.47
CA SER A 312 -11.94 -10.50 -3.02
C SER A 312 -12.82 -11.74 -2.97
N CYS A 313 -13.55 -11.93 -1.86
CA CYS A 313 -14.48 -13.04 -1.69
C CYS A 313 -15.62 -12.65 -0.72
N PRO A 314 -16.56 -11.81 -1.14
CA PRO A 314 -17.68 -11.37 -0.29
C PRO A 314 -18.52 -12.53 0.25
N GLU A 315 -18.72 -13.57 -0.55
CA GLU A 315 -19.53 -14.74 -0.19
C GLU A 315 -18.92 -15.51 0.98
N PHE A 316 -17.58 -15.53 1.09
CA PHE A 316 -16.91 -16.14 2.23
C PHE A 316 -17.17 -15.36 3.51
N PHE A 317 -17.10 -14.03 3.46
CA PHE A 317 -17.32 -13.18 4.63
C PHE A 317 -18.75 -13.30 5.17
N GLU A 318 -19.74 -13.22 4.28
CA GLU A 318 -21.15 -13.40 4.64
C GLU A 318 -21.40 -14.77 5.25
N ALA A 319 -20.89 -15.83 4.62
CA ALA A 319 -21.05 -17.19 5.13
C ALA A 319 -20.33 -17.40 6.47
N PHE A 320 -19.16 -16.80 6.66
CA PHE A 320 -18.39 -16.91 7.90
C PHE A 320 -19.11 -16.24 9.07
N GLU A 321 -19.61 -15.01 8.87
CA GLU A 321 -20.37 -14.29 9.90
C GLU A 321 -21.64 -15.05 10.30
N ALA A 322 -22.35 -15.63 9.32
CA ALA A 322 -23.52 -16.45 9.58
C ALA A 322 -23.19 -17.74 10.36
N ALA A 323 -22.01 -18.32 10.14
CA ALA A 323 -21.56 -19.53 10.84
C ALA A 323 -21.14 -19.26 12.29
N VAL A 324 -20.55 -18.10 12.58
CA VAL A 324 -20.14 -17.74 13.95
C VAL A 324 -21.33 -17.38 14.86
N GLN A 325 -22.46 -16.97 14.27
CA GLN A 325 -23.68 -16.63 15.01
C GLN A 325 -24.53 -17.84 15.41
N GLN A 326 -24.17 -19.04 14.95
CA GLN A 326 -24.87 -20.31 15.24
C GLN A 326 -24.26 -21.02 16.44
#